data_AF-A0A381WA62-F1
#
_entry.id   AF-A0A381WA62-F1
#
_cell.length_a   1.000
_cell.length_b   1.000
_cell.length_c   1.000
_cell.angle_alpha   90.00
_cell.angle_beta   90.00
_cell.angle_gamma   90.00
#
_symmetry.space_group_name_H-M   'P 1'
#
loop_
_entity.id
_entity.type
_entity.pdbx_description
1 polymer ?
#
loop_
_entity_poly.entity_id
_entity_poly.type
_entity_poly.pdbx_seq_one_letter_code
_entity_poly.pdbx_strand_id
1 'polypeptide(L)'
;MTTNLYQQNIYDVLGVSYNATQKEINKAYDRMIKHFDSSTENFSYATQPPLEERIALVQEAYDTLSNDKKRSAYNQSINAQKIRLTPNSVQAAGHQMKLSLHKNRQSNQKSTRLNVYRDYYGFSEKPFDLTPDPKYLYLSPKHKEVLAHLVYGLQENNGFLKIIGEVGTGKTMLCRSFLQELRADFSIAYVFNPAINELELLQTINSELGLPSETNSKKKLVDTLNAFLLNERKKGHRVVVIMDEAQALQVEVLDQLRLLSNLETETEKLIQIVLIGQPELDQLLKKSELRQLRQ
;
A
#
# COMPACT_ATOMS: atom_id res chain seq x y z
N MET A 1 -40.84 -11.91 14.29
CA MET A 1 -40.61 -12.78 13.13
C MET A 1 -39.67 -12.06 12.19
N THR A 2 -38.40 -12.44 12.14
CA THR A 2 -37.44 -11.93 11.15
C THR A 2 -36.69 -13.13 10.59
N THR A 3 -36.95 -13.35 9.32
CA THR A 3 -36.78 -14.58 8.56
C THR A 3 -35.29 -14.82 8.24
N ASN A 4 -34.91 -16.09 8.30
CA ASN A 4 -33.65 -16.66 7.79
C ASN A 4 -33.23 -16.03 6.45
N LEU A 5 -32.14 -15.24 6.47
CA LEU A 5 -31.48 -14.69 5.28
C LEU A 5 -30.13 -15.38 4.98
N TYR A 6 -29.76 -16.39 5.76
CA TYR A 6 -28.50 -17.12 5.59
C TYR A 6 -28.70 -18.40 4.79
N GLN A 7 -28.47 -18.27 3.48
CA GLN A 7 -27.83 -19.21 2.54
C GLN A 7 -28.43 -19.01 1.15
N GLN A 8 -28.12 -17.88 0.52
CA GLN A 8 -28.29 -17.78 -0.93
C GLN A 8 -27.32 -18.77 -1.58
N ASN A 9 -27.86 -19.67 -2.40
CA ASN A 9 -27.06 -20.66 -3.10
C ASN A 9 -26.14 -19.95 -4.11
N ILE A 10 -24.88 -20.36 -4.20
CA ILE A 10 -23.90 -19.76 -5.13
C ILE A 10 -24.38 -19.86 -6.60
N TYR A 11 -25.16 -20.90 -6.92
CA TYR A 11 -25.80 -21.05 -8.23
C TYR A 11 -26.93 -20.03 -8.46
N ASP A 12 -27.70 -19.70 -7.42
CA ASP A 12 -28.79 -18.71 -7.47
C ASP A 12 -28.21 -17.28 -7.54
N VAL A 13 -27.07 -17.02 -6.89
CA VAL A 13 -26.35 -15.74 -6.95
C VAL A 13 -25.93 -15.40 -8.38
N LEU A 14 -25.51 -16.42 -9.17
CA LEU A 14 -25.14 -16.26 -10.58
C LEU A 14 -26.30 -16.51 -11.56
N GLY A 15 -27.49 -16.89 -11.07
CA GLY A 15 -28.67 -17.19 -11.90
C GLY A 15 -28.47 -18.38 -12.84
N VAL A 16 -27.63 -19.35 -12.47
CA VAL A 16 -27.26 -20.51 -13.30
C VAL A 16 -27.74 -21.82 -12.68
N SER A 17 -28.08 -22.79 -13.51
CA SER A 17 -28.48 -24.13 -13.04
C SER A 17 -27.28 -24.89 -12.42
N TYR A 18 -27.55 -25.82 -11.51
CA TYR A 18 -26.54 -26.70 -10.88
C TYR A 18 -25.69 -27.49 -11.89
N ASN A 19 -26.26 -27.77 -13.07
CA ASN A 19 -25.62 -28.50 -14.15
C ASN A 19 -24.96 -27.59 -15.20
N ALA A 20 -24.87 -26.27 -14.94
CA ALA A 20 -24.32 -25.32 -15.90
C ALA A 20 -22.89 -25.66 -16.28
N THR A 21 -22.61 -25.58 -17.57
CA THR A 21 -21.26 -25.74 -18.14
C THR A 21 -20.40 -24.52 -17.81
N GLN A 22 -19.07 -24.66 -17.84
CA GLN A 22 -18.15 -23.55 -17.55
C GLN A 22 -18.39 -22.34 -18.48
N LYS A 23 -18.80 -22.60 -19.73
CA LYS A 23 -19.14 -21.57 -20.71
C LYS A 23 -20.39 -20.78 -20.32
N GLU A 24 -21.37 -21.44 -19.70
CA GLU A 24 -22.60 -20.78 -19.21
C GLU A 24 -22.33 -19.99 -17.93
N ILE A 25 -21.48 -20.48 -17.04
CA ILE A 25 -21.04 -19.78 -15.82
C ILE A 25 -20.31 -18.48 -16.19
N ASN A 26 -19.35 -18.54 -17.13
CA ASN A 26 -18.62 -17.36 -17.60
C ASN A 26 -19.58 -16.35 -18.25
N LYS A 27 -20.51 -16.82 -19.10
CA LYS A 27 -21.50 -15.96 -19.76
C LYS A 27 -22.47 -15.30 -18.77
N ALA A 28 -22.83 -16.00 -17.69
CA ALA A 28 -23.68 -15.46 -16.64
C ALA A 28 -22.95 -14.39 -15.83
N TYR A 29 -21.70 -14.66 -15.44
CA TYR A 29 -20.84 -13.68 -14.79
C TYR A 29 -20.67 -12.39 -15.63
N ASP A 30 -20.33 -12.53 -16.91
CA ASP A 30 -20.16 -11.39 -17.82
C ASP A 30 -21.46 -10.56 -17.97
N ARG A 31 -22.63 -11.21 -17.92
CA ARG A 31 -23.93 -10.51 -17.96
C ARG A 31 -24.18 -9.73 -16.68
N MET A 32 -23.87 -10.30 -15.52
CA MET A 32 -24.09 -9.62 -14.24
C MET A 32 -23.17 -8.42 -14.07
N ILE A 33 -21.88 -8.56 -14.38
CA ILE A 33 -20.92 -7.44 -14.33
C ILE A 33 -21.35 -6.30 -15.27
N LYS A 34 -21.76 -6.61 -16.51
CA LYS A 34 -22.30 -5.60 -17.44
C LYS A 34 -23.55 -4.88 -16.91
N HIS A 35 -24.38 -5.57 -16.13
CA HIS A 35 -25.59 -4.97 -15.56
C HIS A 35 -25.28 -4.04 -14.38
N PHE A 36 -24.21 -4.34 -13.61
CA PHE A 36 -23.69 -3.46 -12.57
C PHE A 36 -23.04 -2.19 -13.15
N ASP A 37 -22.40 -2.28 -14.32
CA ASP A 37 -21.83 -1.13 -15.03
C ASP A 37 -22.90 -0.19 -15.64
N SER A 38 -24.08 -0.73 -16.00
CA SER A 38 -25.16 0.05 -16.65
C SER A 38 -26.20 0.64 -15.70
N SER A 39 -26.13 0.37 -14.39
CA SER A 39 -27.13 0.81 -13.41
C SER A 39 -26.62 1.98 -12.56
N THR A 40 -26.39 3.12 -13.22
CA THR A 40 -26.28 4.45 -12.58
C THR A 40 -27.62 5.21 -12.56
N GLU A 41 -28.75 4.56 -12.84
CA GLU A 41 -30.07 5.19 -12.79
C GLU A 41 -30.96 4.63 -11.66
N ASN A 42 -31.15 5.47 -10.64
CA ASN A 42 -32.29 5.59 -9.72
C ASN A 42 -32.89 4.32 -9.11
N PHE A 43 -32.49 3.93 -7.89
CA PHE A 43 -33.36 3.10 -7.03
C PHE A 43 -33.28 3.41 -5.52
N SER A 44 -34.47 3.38 -4.92
CA SER A 44 -34.85 3.67 -3.54
C SER A 44 -34.27 2.69 -2.50
N TYR A 45 -33.79 3.23 -1.38
CA TYR A 45 -33.32 2.48 -0.21
C TYR A 45 -34.48 1.75 0.50
N ALA A 46 -34.42 0.41 0.60
CA ALA A 46 -34.98 -0.32 1.74
C ALA A 46 -34.58 -1.81 1.87
N THR A 47 -34.16 -2.54 0.84
CA THR A 47 -34.05 -4.03 0.96
C THR A 47 -32.95 -4.74 0.16
N GLN A 48 -31.96 -4.04 -0.40
CA GLN A 48 -30.87 -4.70 -1.14
C GLN A 48 -29.50 -4.40 -0.53
N PRO A 49 -28.58 -5.39 -0.51
CA PRO A 49 -27.21 -5.18 -0.05
C PRO A 49 -26.51 -4.12 -0.94
N PRO A 50 -25.60 -3.31 -0.37
CA PRO A 50 -24.85 -2.29 -1.08
C PRO A 50 -24.11 -2.86 -2.30
N LEU A 51 -23.85 -2.00 -3.30
CA LEU A 51 -23.26 -2.39 -4.59
C LEU A 51 -21.95 -3.18 -4.43
N GLU A 52 -21.09 -2.76 -3.51
CA GLU A 52 -19.82 -3.42 -3.20
C GLU A 52 -20.02 -4.86 -2.69
N GLU A 53 -20.99 -5.07 -1.81
CA GLU A 53 -21.31 -6.39 -1.25
C GLU A 53 -21.92 -7.30 -2.32
N ARG A 54 -22.71 -6.76 -3.24
CA ARG A 54 -23.26 -7.51 -4.40
C ARG A 54 -22.17 -7.94 -5.37
N ILE A 55 -21.21 -7.07 -5.65
CA ILE A 55 -20.06 -7.38 -6.51
C ILE A 55 -19.19 -8.46 -5.86
N ALA A 56 -18.92 -8.33 -4.54
CA ALA A 56 -18.15 -9.31 -3.79
C ALA A 56 -18.80 -10.71 -3.80
N LEU A 57 -20.12 -10.78 -3.58
CA LEU A 57 -20.87 -12.05 -3.61
C LEU A 57 -20.85 -12.71 -5.00
N VAL A 58 -21.00 -11.94 -6.07
CA VAL A 58 -20.95 -12.44 -7.45
C VAL A 58 -19.55 -12.94 -7.81
N GLN A 59 -18.51 -12.24 -7.32
CA GLN A 59 -17.12 -12.63 -7.52
C GLN A 59 -16.77 -13.91 -6.75
N GLU A 60 -17.20 -14.04 -5.49
CA GLU A 60 -17.01 -15.24 -4.68
C GLU A 60 -17.73 -16.45 -5.30
N ALA A 61 -18.95 -16.23 -5.81
CA ALA A 61 -19.72 -17.25 -6.51
C ALA A 61 -18.98 -17.76 -7.77
N TYR A 62 -18.45 -16.84 -8.57
CA TYR A 62 -17.68 -17.19 -9.77
C TYR A 62 -16.38 -17.92 -9.43
N ASP A 63 -15.62 -17.45 -8.44
CA ASP A 63 -14.36 -18.07 -8.03
C ASP A 63 -14.55 -19.50 -7.50
N THR A 64 -15.71 -19.77 -6.90
CA THR A 64 -16.09 -21.10 -6.42
C THR A 64 -16.57 -22.01 -7.55
N LEU A 65 -17.39 -21.51 -8.47
CA LEU A 65 -17.92 -22.31 -9.59
C LEU A 65 -16.93 -22.50 -10.74
N SER A 66 -16.01 -21.57 -10.96
CA SER A 66 -15.02 -21.62 -12.05
C SER A 66 -13.85 -22.58 -11.76
N ASN A 67 -13.74 -23.10 -10.55
CA ASN A 67 -12.70 -24.05 -10.17
C ASN A 67 -13.31 -25.41 -9.87
N ASP A 68 -13.04 -26.41 -10.70
CA ASP A 68 -13.61 -27.76 -10.58
C ASP A 68 -13.43 -28.40 -9.19
N LYS A 69 -12.29 -28.15 -8.53
CA LYS A 69 -12.06 -28.67 -7.16
C LYS A 69 -12.92 -27.96 -6.13
N LYS A 70 -13.06 -26.63 -6.23
CA LYS A 70 -13.90 -25.84 -5.32
C LYS A 70 -15.39 -26.08 -5.57
N ARG A 71 -15.79 -26.17 -6.84
CA ARG A 71 -17.15 -26.52 -7.27
C ARG A 71 -17.54 -27.92 -6.79
N SER A 72 -16.64 -28.90 -6.92
CA SER A 72 -16.86 -30.26 -6.38
C SER A 72 -16.99 -30.24 -4.85
N ALA A 73 -16.10 -29.54 -4.14
CA ALA A 73 -16.18 -29.40 -2.68
C ALA A 73 -17.47 -28.70 -2.20
N TYR A 74 -17.93 -27.66 -2.91
CA TYR A 74 -19.17 -26.97 -2.65
C TYR A 74 -20.41 -27.84 -2.96
N ASN A 75 -20.39 -28.58 -4.07
CA ASN A 75 -21.46 -29.53 -4.39
C ASN A 75 -21.51 -30.68 -3.37
N GLN A 76 -20.36 -31.11 -2.85
CA GLN A 76 -20.27 -32.07 -1.75
C GLN A 76 -20.81 -31.50 -0.44
N SER A 77 -20.56 -30.21 -0.12
CA SER A 77 -21.09 -29.57 1.08
C SER A 77 -22.60 -29.30 1.00
N ILE A 78 -23.11 -28.91 -0.17
CA ILE A 78 -24.57 -28.78 -0.44
C ILE A 78 -25.26 -30.14 -0.35
N ASN A 79 -24.67 -31.21 -0.90
CA ASN A 79 -25.22 -32.56 -0.77
C ASN A 79 -25.14 -33.08 0.67
N ALA A 80 -24.06 -32.78 1.42
CA ALA A 80 -23.96 -33.11 2.84
C ALA A 80 -24.95 -32.32 3.71
N GLN A 81 -25.31 -31.09 3.33
CA GLN A 81 -26.37 -30.30 3.97
C GLN A 81 -27.78 -30.77 3.60
N LYS A 82 -28.00 -31.25 2.36
CA LYS A 82 -29.24 -31.94 1.95
C LYS A 82 -29.44 -33.27 2.70
N ILE A 83 -28.37 -34.01 2.98
CA ILE A 83 -28.43 -35.29 3.71
C ILE A 83 -28.70 -35.08 5.22
N ARG A 84 -28.47 -33.88 5.77
CA ARG A 84 -28.85 -33.56 7.16
C ARG A 84 -30.35 -33.30 7.37
N LEU A 85 -31.17 -33.28 6.32
CA LEU A 85 -32.61 -33.00 6.39
C LEU A 85 -33.51 -34.23 6.10
N THR A 86 -32.98 -35.44 6.18
CA THR A 86 -33.80 -36.67 6.21
C THR A 86 -33.34 -37.58 7.35
N PRO A 87 -34.24 -38.03 8.26
CA PRO A 87 -33.89 -38.96 9.31
C PRO A 87 -33.77 -40.40 8.77
N ASN A 88 -32.90 -41.19 9.40
CA ASN A 88 -32.60 -42.62 9.21
C ASN A 88 -31.64 -42.92 8.03
N SER A 89 -30.56 -43.70 8.17
CA SER A 89 -30.32 -44.85 9.04
C SER A 89 -28.80 -45.13 9.23
N VAL A 90 -28.40 -45.32 10.50
CA VAL A 90 -27.64 -46.47 11.06
C VAL A 90 -26.44 -47.07 10.29
N GLN A 91 -25.29 -47.16 11.01
CA GLN A 91 -24.13 -48.08 10.84
C GLN A 91 -23.17 -47.82 9.65
N ALA A 92 -21.85 -47.95 9.73
CA ALA A 92 -20.89 -48.41 10.74
C ALA A 92 -19.45 -48.03 10.30
N ALA A 93 -18.51 -48.04 11.27
CA ALA A 93 -17.06 -48.27 11.14
C ALA A 93 -16.24 -47.35 10.18
N GLY A 94 -15.25 -46.56 10.60
CA GLY A 94 -14.19 -46.83 11.56
C GLY A 94 -12.97 -47.44 10.85
N HIS A 95 -12.00 -46.63 10.39
CA HIS A 95 -10.55 -46.95 10.42
C HIS A 95 -9.65 -45.83 9.84
N GLN A 96 -8.71 -45.39 10.71
CA GLN A 96 -7.28 -45.11 10.50
C GLN A 96 -6.76 -44.10 9.46
N MET A 97 -5.91 -43.21 10.00
CA MET A 97 -4.89 -42.40 9.32
C MET A 97 -3.97 -43.21 8.39
N LYS A 98 -3.56 -42.59 7.28
CA LYS A 98 -2.20 -42.76 6.74
C LYS A 98 -1.72 -41.52 5.98
N LEU A 99 -0.61 -40.96 6.46
CA LEU A 99 0.26 -40.02 5.77
C LEU A 99 0.61 -40.54 4.36
N SER A 100 0.60 -39.65 3.37
CA SER A 100 1.56 -39.74 2.26
C SER A 100 1.76 -38.36 1.61
N LEU A 101 2.88 -37.73 1.97
CA LEU A 101 3.50 -36.63 1.23
C LEU A 101 3.93 -37.13 -0.15
N HIS A 102 3.20 -36.75 -1.20
CA HIS A 102 3.69 -36.83 -2.57
C HIS A 102 3.99 -35.42 -3.08
N LYS A 103 5.29 -35.11 -3.14
CA LYS A 103 5.84 -34.05 -3.98
C LYS A 103 5.39 -34.34 -5.42
N ASN A 104 4.57 -33.47 -6.01
CA ASN A 104 4.42 -33.44 -7.45
C ASN A 104 4.99 -32.15 -8.01
N ARG A 105 6.12 -32.32 -8.68
CA ARG A 105 6.87 -31.33 -9.45
C ARG A 105 6.24 -31.30 -10.84
N GLN A 106 6.15 -30.11 -11.42
CA GLN A 106 5.81 -29.79 -12.82
C GLN A 106 4.32 -29.64 -13.15
N SER A 107 3.88 -28.40 -13.32
CA SER A 107 3.75 -27.85 -14.68
C SER A 107 3.72 -26.33 -14.59
N ASN A 108 4.74 -25.72 -15.20
CA ASN A 108 4.84 -24.28 -15.39
C ASN A 108 3.89 -23.89 -16.53
N GLN A 109 2.58 -23.95 -16.30
CA GLN A 109 1.65 -23.23 -17.15
C GLN A 109 1.72 -21.76 -16.73
N LYS A 110 2.36 -20.94 -17.56
CA LYS A 110 2.16 -19.48 -17.52
C LYS A 110 0.66 -19.25 -17.68
N SER A 111 -0.03 -19.11 -16.54
CA SER A 111 -1.36 -18.53 -16.49
C SER A 111 -1.18 -17.08 -16.87
N THR A 112 -1.26 -16.80 -18.17
CA THR A 112 -1.43 -15.44 -18.68
C THR A 112 -2.82 -15.03 -18.22
N ARG A 113 -2.94 -14.53 -16.99
CA ARG A 113 -4.16 -13.87 -16.53
C ARG A 113 -4.41 -12.72 -17.52
N LEU A 114 -5.40 -12.89 -18.40
CA LEU A 114 -5.89 -11.80 -19.23
C LEU A 114 -6.21 -10.64 -18.30
N ASN A 115 -5.66 -9.48 -18.63
CA ASN A 115 -5.87 -8.31 -17.81
C ASN A 115 -7.04 -7.59 -18.43
N VAL A 116 -8.25 -7.98 -17.99
CA VAL A 116 -9.55 -7.62 -18.59
C VAL A 116 -9.61 -6.13 -18.94
N TYR A 117 -9.11 -5.26 -18.06
CA TYR A 117 -9.06 -3.82 -18.29
C TYR A 117 -8.05 -3.40 -19.36
N ARG A 118 -6.84 -3.96 -19.35
CA ARG A 118 -5.81 -3.63 -20.34
C ARG A 118 -6.25 -4.02 -21.74
N ASP A 119 -6.77 -5.24 -21.87
CA ASP A 119 -7.11 -5.81 -23.17
C ASP A 119 -8.43 -5.22 -23.72
N TYR A 120 -9.36 -4.80 -22.84
CA TYR A 120 -10.63 -4.13 -23.22
C TYR A 120 -10.43 -2.65 -23.61
N TYR A 121 -9.64 -1.89 -22.85
CA TYR A 121 -9.41 -0.46 -23.10
C TYR A 121 -8.18 -0.16 -23.98
N GLY A 122 -7.42 -1.19 -24.35
CA GLY A 122 -6.22 -1.04 -25.19
C GLY A 122 -5.06 -0.33 -24.47
N PHE A 123 -4.98 -0.41 -23.15
CA PHE A 123 -3.87 0.21 -22.42
C PHE A 123 -2.54 -0.51 -22.71
N SER A 124 -1.45 0.25 -22.77
CA SER A 124 -0.09 -0.29 -22.95
C SER A 124 0.35 -1.15 -21.77
N GLU A 125 -0.22 -0.87 -20.59
CA GLU A 125 0.14 -1.50 -19.33
C GLU A 125 -1.09 -1.77 -18.46
N LYS A 126 -0.89 -2.49 -17.36
CA LYS A 126 -1.95 -2.79 -16.40
C LYS A 126 -2.44 -1.50 -15.74
N PRO A 127 -3.71 -1.09 -15.91
CA PRO A 127 -4.23 0.05 -15.17
C PRO A 127 -4.51 -0.33 -13.71
N PHE A 128 -4.55 0.68 -12.83
CA PHE A 128 -4.88 0.54 -11.39
C PHE A 128 -3.93 -0.37 -10.61
N ASP A 129 -2.65 -0.37 -10.95
CA ASP A 129 -1.67 -1.01 -10.08
C ASP A 129 -1.57 -0.27 -8.73
N LEU A 130 -1.51 -1.06 -7.66
CA LEU A 130 -1.41 -0.55 -6.29
C LEU A 130 -0.08 0.16 -6.03
N THR A 131 0.93 -0.13 -6.85
CA THR A 131 2.22 0.55 -6.81
C THR A 131 2.18 1.77 -7.73
N PRO A 132 2.27 3.00 -7.20
CA PRO A 132 2.28 4.19 -8.02
C PRO A 132 3.54 4.23 -8.91
N ASP A 133 3.36 4.44 -10.21
CA ASP A 133 4.46 4.62 -11.16
C ASP A 133 4.71 6.14 -11.41
N PRO A 134 5.91 6.66 -11.13
CA PRO A 134 6.28 8.05 -11.40
C PRO A 134 5.98 8.52 -12.82
N LYS A 135 6.03 7.63 -13.84
CA LYS A 135 5.81 8.01 -15.25
C LYS A 135 4.40 8.53 -15.54
N TYR A 136 3.43 8.22 -14.68
CA TYR A 136 2.05 8.67 -14.80
C TYR A 136 1.71 9.80 -13.81
N LEU A 137 2.72 10.47 -13.23
CA LEU A 137 2.50 11.60 -12.32
C LEU A 137 1.78 12.76 -13.05
N TYR A 138 0.54 13.03 -12.64
CA TYR A 138 -0.16 14.25 -13.05
C TYR A 138 0.16 15.40 -12.08
N LEU A 139 0.98 16.34 -12.54
CA LEU A 139 1.31 17.56 -11.81
C LEU A 139 0.20 18.61 -11.98
N SER A 140 -0.79 18.56 -11.08
CA SER A 140 -1.78 19.62 -10.95
C SER A 140 -1.12 20.99 -10.67
N PRO A 141 -1.78 22.13 -10.94
CA PRO A 141 -1.23 23.45 -10.62
C PRO A 141 -0.78 23.59 -9.16
N LYS A 142 -1.54 23.02 -8.21
CA LYS A 142 -1.18 22.98 -6.79
C LYS A 142 0.07 22.13 -6.53
N HIS A 143 0.22 21.00 -7.22
CA HIS A 143 1.44 20.18 -7.12
C HIS A 143 2.67 20.96 -7.61
N LYS A 144 2.54 21.72 -8.71
CA LYS A 144 3.64 22.56 -9.23
C LYS A 144 4.03 23.67 -8.27
N GLU A 145 3.07 24.30 -7.62
CA GLU A 145 3.32 25.32 -6.58
C GLU A 145 4.09 24.72 -5.39
N VAL A 146 3.62 23.58 -4.86
CA VAL A 146 4.32 22.87 -3.77
C VAL A 146 5.74 22.48 -4.18
N LEU A 147 5.94 22.00 -5.41
CA LEU A 147 7.27 21.70 -5.92
C LEU A 147 8.16 22.94 -6.01
N ALA A 148 7.64 24.06 -6.50
CA ALA A 148 8.41 25.30 -6.56
C ALA A 148 8.86 25.75 -5.17
N HIS A 149 7.98 25.67 -4.17
CA HIS A 149 8.32 25.95 -2.78
C HIS A 149 9.36 24.96 -2.23
N LEU A 150 9.30 23.69 -2.63
CA LEU A 150 10.26 22.68 -2.22
C LEU A 150 11.64 22.92 -2.86
N VAL A 151 11.71 23.23 -4.15
CA VAL A 151 12.95 23.63 -4.84
C VAL A 151 13.59 24.82 -4.11
N TYR A 152 12.78 25.86 -3.88
CA TYR A 152 13.24 27.08 -3.24
C TYR A 152 13.73 26.81 -1.81
N GLY A 153 12.96 26.06 -1.02
CA GLY A 153 13.34 25.68 0.34
C GLY A 153 14.61 24.84 0.37
N LEU A 154 14.79 23.91 -0.58
CA LEU A 154 16.02 23.14 -0.71
C LEU A 154 17.23 23.99 -1.10
N GLN A 155 17.01 25.08 -1.85
CA GLN A 155 18.05 26.04 -2.25
C GLN A 155 18.47 26.98 -1.12
N GLU A 156 17.55 27.41 -0.27
CA GLU A 156 17.85 28.26 0.90
C GLU A 156 18.60 27.51 2.01
N ASN A 157 18.55 26.18 2.03
CA ASN A 157 19.19 25.34 3.05
C ASN A 157 18.73 25.65 4.49
N ASN A 158 17.45 26.02 4.63
CA ASN A 158 16.79 26.15 5.92
C ASN A 158 16.57 24.72 6.47
N GLY A 159 17.24 24.38 7.58
CA GLY A 159 17.45 23.00 8.04
C GLY A 159 16.22 22.10 8.12
N PHE A 160 15.00 22.65 8.22
CA PHE A 160 13.74 21.91 8.09
C PHE A 160 12.84 22.46 6.99
N LEU A 161 12.24 21.54 6.23
CA LEU A 161 11.15 21.79 5.31
C LEU A 161 10.00 20.83 5.64
N LYS A 162 8.76 21.28 5.51
CA LYS A 162 7.58 20.42 5.75
C LYS A 162 6.61 20.45 4.57
N ILE A 163 5.99 19.30 4.31
CA ILE A 163 4.93 19.13 3.31
C ILE A 163 3.75 18.46 4.00
N ILE A 164 2.63 19.16 4.01
CA ILE A 164 1.41 18.72 4.70
C ILE A 164 0.27 18.59 3.69
N GLY A 165 -0.54 17.55 3.86
CA GLY A 165 -1.79 17.42 3.14
C GLY A 165 -2.53 16.14 3.51
N GLU A 166 -3.78 16.05 3.11
CA GLU A 166 -4.66 14.90 3.40
C GLU A 166 -4.15 13.59 2.78
N VAL A 167 -4.65 12.46 3.28
CA VAL A 167 -4.37 11.13 2.72
C VAL A 167 -4.78 11.09 1.24
N GLY A 168 -3.98 10.43 0.40
CA GLY A 168 -4.29 10.27 -1.02
C GLY A 168 -4.01 11.49 -1.91
N THR A 169 -3.50 12.60 -1.35
CA THR A 169 -3.10 13.80 -2.14
C THR A 169 -1.81 13.62 -2.94
N GLY A 170 -1.19 12.43 -2.91
CA GLY A 170 -0.01 12.12 -3.71
C GLY A 170 1.30 12.74 -3.21
N LYS A 171 1.37 13.23 -1.95
CA LYS A 171 2.57 13.88 -1.37
C LYS A 171 3.85 13.05 -1.51
N THR A 172 3.80 11.79 -1.09
CA THR A 172 4.90 10.81 -1.19
C THR A 172 5.33 10.63 -2.65
N MET A 173 4.37 10.50 -3.56
CA MET A 173 4.62 10.30 -4.99
C MET A 173 5.28 11.53 -5.62
N LEU A 174 4.72 12.71 -5.32
CA LEU A 174 5.23 14.01 -5.75
C LEU A 174 6.68 14.22 -5.29
N CYS A 175 6.94 14.02 -4.00
CA CYS A 175 8.27 14.22 -3.43
C CYS A 175 9.26 13.21 -4.03
N ARG A 176 8.89 11.92 -4.10
CA ARG A 176 9.76 10.87 -4.66
C ARG A 176 10.11 11.13 -6.12
N SER A 177 9.13 11.49 -6.95
CA SER A 177 9.36 11.81 -8.37
C SER A 177 10.30 13.00 -8.52
N PHE A 178 10.08 14.05 -7.74
CA PHE A 178 10.88 15.26 -7.81
C PHE A 178 12.32 15.06 -7.31
N LEU A 179 12.48 14.34 -6.20
CA LEU A 179 13.81 14.04 -5.66
C LEU A 179 14.64 13.16 -6.58
N GLN A 180 14.01 12.28 -7.37
CA GLN A 180 14.71 11.51 -8.39
C GLN A 180 15.33 12.40 -9.48
N GLU A 181 14.67 13.51 -9.84
CA GLU A 181 15.21 14.49 -10.80
C GLU A 181 16.38 15.28 -10.21
N LEU A 182 16.39 15.54 -8.90
CA LEU A 182 17.45 16.28 -8.21
C LEU A 182 18.72 15.49 -7.85
N ARG A 183 18.75 14.16 -8.05
CA ARG A 183 19.86 13.30 -7.58
C ARG A 183 21.25 13.65 -8.11
N ALA A 184 21.36 14.51 -9.12
CA ALA A 184 22.65 14.96 -9.63
C ALA A 184 23.42 15.83 -8.61
N ASP A 185 22.73 16.69 -7.86
CA ASP A 185 23.35 17.66 -6.95
C ASP A 185 23.09 17.34 -5.46
N PHE A 186 22.28 16.32 -5.18
CA PHE A 186 21.78 15.98 -3.86
C PHE A 186 22.03 14.51 -3.50
N SER A 187 22.59 14.30 -2.33
CA SER A 187 22.66 13.00 -1.65
C SER A 187 21.43 12.83 -0.77
N ILE A 188 20.60 11.83 -1.05
CA ILE A 188 19.24 11.74 -0.51
C ILE A 188 19.08 10.48 0.33
N ALA A 189 18.69 10.64 1.60
CA ALA A 189 18.28 9.55 2.48
C ALA A 189 16.75 9.53 2.60
N TYR A 190 16.10 8.40 2.29
CA TYR A 190 14.64 8.28 2.37
C TYR A 190 14.22 7.34 3.50
N VAL A 191 13.51 7.86 4.50
CA VAL A 191 13.05 7.11 5.66
C VAL A 191 11.52 6.99 5.62
N PHE A 192 11.03 5.78 5.33
CA PHE A 192 9.60 5.50 5.18
C PHE A 192 8.94 4.93 6.44
N ASN A 193 9.71 4.29 7.34
CA ASN A 193 9.13 3.61 8.50
C ASN A 193 8.96 4.62 9.66
N PRO A 194 7.72 4.95 10.08
CA PRO A 194 7.51 5.86 11.20
C PRO A 194 7.77 5.19 12.57
N ALA A 195 7.73 3.85 12.64
CA ALA A 195 7.94 3.09 13.87
C ALA A 195 9.43 2.76 14.06
N ILE A 196 10.27 3.80 14.07
CA ILE A 196 11.70 3.69 14.31
C ILE A 196 12.06 4.39 15.61
N ASN A 197 13.02 3.83 16.35
CA ASN A 197 13.66 4.54 17.46
C ASN A 197 14.81 5.43 16.95
N GLU A 198 15.42 6.22 17.84
CA GLU A 198 16.44 7.19 17.44
C GLU A 198 17.75 6.53 16.97
N LEU A 199 18.03 5.31 17.44
CA LEU A 199 19.18 4.54 16.96
C LEU A 199 18.91 4.02 15.54
N GLU A 200 17.76 3.40 15.32
CA GLU A 200 17.32 2.90 14.01
C GLU A 200 17.20 4.01 12.98
N LEU A 201 16.78 5.22 13.38
CA LEU A 201 16.82 6.40 12.53
C LEU A 201 18.24 6.66 12.00
N LEU A 202 19.22 6.74 12.89
CA LEU A 202 20.62 7.01 12.52
C LEU A 202 21.19 5.89 11.63
N GLN A 203 20.88 4.64 11.96
CA GLN A 203 21.30 3.49 11.15
C GLN A 203 20.68 3.53 9.76
N THR A 204 19.40 3.88 9.67
CA THR A 204 18.66 3.98 8.40
C THR A 204 19.20 5.11 7.55
N ILE A 205 19.41 6.30 8.12
CA ILE A 205 20.01 7.44 7.40
C ILE A 205 21.40 7.07 6.87
N ASN A 206 22.26 6.47 7.69
CA ASN A 206 23.58 6.04 7.23
C ASN A 206 23.47 5.00 6.12
N SER A 207 22.60 4.00 6.26
CA SER A 207 22.39 2.95 5.26
C SER A 207 21.93 3.51 3.92
N GLU A 208 20.96 4.43 3.92
CA GLU A 208 20.44 5.07 2.70
C GLU A 208 21.49 5.94 1.99
N LEU A 209 22.42 6.54 2.75
CA LEU A 209 23.56 7.30 2.23
C LEU A 209 24.76 6.42 1.85
N GLY A 210 24.66 5.10 1.99
CA GLY A 210 25.74 4.16 1.68
C GLY A 210 26.89 4.15 2.69
N LEU A 211 26.62 4.56 3.93
CA LEU A 211 27.56 4.62 5.05
C LEU A 211 27.43 3.40 5.98
N PRO A 212 28.48 3.07 6.75
CA PRO A 212 28.40 2.04 7.78
C PRO A 212 27.29 2.34 8.82
N SER A 213 26.40 1.37 9.02
CA SER A 213 25.21 1.49 9.87
C SER A 213 25.06 0.40 10.94
N GLU A 214 25.91 -0.64 10.96
CA GLU A 214 25.74 -1.81 11.84
C GLU A 214 26.06 -1.55 13.33
N THR A 215 26.64 -0.39 13.65
CA THR A 215 27.03 -0.10 15.03
C THR A 215 25.83 0.33 15.89
N ASN A 216 25.79 -0.12 17.15
CA ASN A 216 24.80 0.31 18.13
C ASN A 216 25.19 1.61 18.86
N SER A 217 26.33 2.21 18.49
CA SER A 217 26.78 3.46 19.11
C SER A 217 26.24 4.66 18.32
N LYS A 218 25.25 5.36 18.90
CA LYS A 218 24.71 6.62 18.34
C LYS A 218 25.83 7.61 17.99
N LYS A 219 26.83 7.76 18.88
CA LYS A 219 27.99 8.62 18.64
C LYS A 219 28.75 8.24 17.36
N LYS A 220 29.11 6.96 17.18
CA LYS A 220 29.83 6.52 15.97
C LYS A 220 29.03 6.75 14.70
N LEU A 221 27.71 6.53 14.73
CA LEU A 221 26.82 6.80 13.60
C LEU A 221 26.84 8.28 13.23
N VAL A 222 26.67 9.16 14.22
CA VAL A 222 26.69 10.62 14.04
C VAL A 222 28.07 11.12 13.57
N ASP A 223 29.17 10.61 14.13
CA ASP A 223 30.53 10.98 13.72
C ASP A 223 30.77 10.60 12.24
N THR A 224 30.33 9.40 11.84
CA THR A 224 30.43 8.91 10.46
C THR A 224 29.59 9.76 9.52
N LEU A 225 28.35 10.08 9.91
CA LEU A 225 27.45 10.95 9.16
C LEU A 225 28.07 12.34 9.00
N ASN A 226 28.54 12.97 10.07
CA ASN A 226 29.12 14.31 10.03
C ASN A 226 30.33 14.39 9.09
N ALA A 227 31.22 13.40 9.14
CA ALA A 227 32.35 13.32 8.22
C ALA A 227 31.90 13.22 6.75
N PHE A 228 30.84 12.43 6.48
CA PHE A 228 30.24 12.35 5.15
C PHE A 228 29.62 13.67 4.70
N LEU A 229 28.82 14.32 5.56
CA LEU A 229 28.17 15.60 5.26
C LEU A 229 29.19 16.67 4.87
N LEU A 230 30.29 16.77 5.62
CA LEU A 230 31.39 17.70 5.31
C LEU A 230 32.07 17.39 3.97
N ASN A 231 32.21 16.11 3.62
CA ASN A 231 32.80 15.69 2.35
C ASN A 231 31.87 15.96 1.16
N GLU A 232 30.57 15.70 1.29
CA GLU A 232 29.58 16.05 0.27
C GLU A 232 29.54 17.57 0.07
N ARG A 233 29.57 18.35 1.15
CA ARG A 233 29.61 19.82 1.05
C ARG A 233 30.82 20.32 0.28
N LYS A 234 32.00 19.74 0.50
CA LYS A 234 33.22 20.07 -0.25
C LYS A 234 33.11 19.78 -1.75
N LYS A 235 32.27 18.82 -2.15
CA LYS A 235 31.98 18.53 -3.56
C LYS A 235 30.91 19.46 -4.15
N GLY A 236 30.34 20.35 -3.35
CA GLY A 236 29.20 21.19 -3.74
C GLY A 236 27.84 20.48 -3.62
N HIS A 237 27.82 19.23 -3.17
CA HIS A 237 26.58 18.48 -2.99
C HIS A 237 25.91 18.84 -1.67
N ARG A 238 24.59 18.66 -1.63
CA ARG A 238 23.77 18.85 -0.44
C ARG A 238 23.18 17.53 0.02
N VAL A 239 22.98 17.38 1.33
CA VAL A 239 22.40 16.16 1.90
C VAL A 239 21.00 16.43 2.39
N VAL A 240 20.04 15.64 1.91
CA VAL A 240 18.62 15.75 2.23
C VAL A 240 18.12 14.46 2.86
N VAL A 241 17.52 14.55 4.03
CA VAL A 241 16.81 13.45 4.69
C VAL A 241 15.32 13.67 4.54
N ILE A 242 14.61 12.71 3.96
CA ILE A 242 13.15 12.74 3.87
C ILE A 242 12.56 11.77 4.86
N MET A 243 11.66 12.30 5.69
CA MET A 243 10.85 11.53 6.62
C MET A 243 9.42 11.52 6.10
N ASP A 244 8.95 10.35 5.65
CA ASP A 244 7.55 10.18 5.26
C ASP A 244 6.69 9.78 6.46
N GLU A 245 5.39 10.05 6.38
CA GLU A 245 4.41 9.81 7.46
C GLU A 245 4.87 10.39 8.82
N ALA A 246 5.49 11.57 8.80
CA ALA A 246 6.16 12.16 9.95
C ALA A 246 5.24 12.44 11.15
N GLN A 247 3.91 12.50 10.95
CA GLN A 247 2.95 12.62 12.05
C GLN A 247 2.94 11.41 13.00
N ALA A 248 3.45 10.26 12.56
CA ALA A 248 3.55 9.05 13.36
C ALA A 248 4.89 8.92 14.10
N LEU A 249 5.82 9.88 13.93
CA LEU A 249 7.10 9.87 14.63
C LEU A 249 6.93 10.17 16.13
N GLN A 250 7.76 9.49 16.92
CA GLN A 250 7.87 9.77 18.35
C GLN A 250 8.61 11.09 18.61
N VAL A 251 8.38 11.69 19.78
CA VAL A 251 8.96 12.99 20.15
C VAL A 251 10.48 12.89 20.26
N GLU A 252 10.99 11.77 20.77
CA GLU A 252 12.41 11.47 20.91
C GLU A 252 13.11 11.41 19.54
N VAL A 253 12.45 10.87 18.53
CA VAL A 253 12.95 10.80 17.16
C VAL A 253 12.99 12.20 16.52
N LEU A 254 11.97 13.02 16.78
CA LEU A 254 11.95 14.41 16.35
C LEU A 254 13.06 15.25 17.01
N ASP A 255 13.36 15.01 18.29
CA ASP A 255 14.50 15.65 18.95
C ASP A 255 15.84 15.16 18.36
N GLN A 256 15.97 13.88 18.04
CA GLN A 256 17.14 13.38 17.33
C GLN A 256 17.31 14.04 15.95
N LEU A 257 16.23 14.23 15.19
CA LEU A 257 16.25 14.98 13.93
C LEU A 257 16.65 16.45 14.15
N ARG A 258 16.18 17.09 15.23
CA ARG A 258 16.61 18.44 15.63
C ARG A 258 18.11 18.51 15.84
N LEU A 259 18.67 17.56 16.57
CA LEU A 259 20.12 17.49 16.82
C LEU A 259 20.91 17.32 15.53
N LEU A 260 20.41 16.52 14.58
CA LEU A 260 21.03 16.38 13.27
C LEU A 260 20.96 17.67 12.45
N SER A 261 19.84 18.39 12.46
CA SER A 261 19.69 19.68 11.77
C SER A 261 20.63 20.79 12.30
N ASN A 262 21.15 20.62 13.51
CA ASN A 262 22.17 21.50 14.07
C ASN A 262 23.59 21.19 13.56
N LEU A 263 23.78 20.16 12.74
CA LEU A 263 25.04 19.93 12.07
C LEU A 263 25.25 21.02 11.00
N GLU A 264 26.20 21.90 11.28
CA GLU A 264 26.52 23.05 10.46
C GLU A 264 28.01 23.35 10.51
N THR A 265 28.47 24.08 9.49
CA THR A 265 29.74 24.80 9.53
C THR A 265 29.50 26.18 10.14
N GLU A 266 30.56 26.98 10.33
CA GLU A 266 30.42 28.37 10.81
C GLU A 266 29.50 29.22 9.91
N THR A 267 29.30 28.82 8.66
CA THR A 267 28.59 29.61 7.65
C THR A 267 27.28 28.97 7.17
N GLU A 268 27.14 27.65 7.25
CA GLU A 268 26.09 26.93 6.52
C GLU A 268 25.67 25.60 7.16
N LYS A 269 24.38 25.27 7.06
CA LYS A 269 23.82 23.95 7.41
C LYS A 269 24.39 22.84 6.52
N LEU A 270 24.65 21.69 7.14
CA LEU A 270 25.21 20.52 6.43
C LEU A 270 24.16 19.51 6.00
N ILE A 271 22.99 19.53 6.64
CA ILE A 271 21.90 18.59 6.39
C ILE A 271 20.58 19.33 6.38
N GLN A 272 19.70 18.92 5.46
CA GLN A 272 18.36 19.42 5.37
C GLN A 272 17.35 18.29 5.56
N ILE A 273 16.32 18.55 6.36
CA ILE A 273 15.32 17.54 6.73
C ILE A 273 13.98 17.94 6.16
N VAL A 274 13.39 17.06 5.33
CA VAL A 274 12.06 17.23 4.74
C VAL A 274 11.09 16.30 5.48
N LEU A 275 10.12 16.88 6.18
CA LEU A 275 9.06 16.15 6.86
C LEU A 275 7.80 16.13 5.99
N ILE A 276 7.36 14.95 5.59
CA ILE A 276 6.12 14.76 4.84
C ILE A 276 5.11 14.13 5.78
N GLY A 277 3.91 14.70 5.83
CA GLY A 277 2.88 14.14 6.70
C GLY A 277 1.50 14.69 6.47
N GLN A 278 0.61 14.28 7.36
CA GLN A 278 -0.79 14.70 7.42
C GLN A 278 -0.93 15.95 8.33
N PRO A 279 -2.08 16.64 8.36
CA PRO A 279 -2.28 17.85 9.17
C PRO A 279 -1.96 17.70 10.67
N GLU A 280 -2.01 16.48 11.19
CA GLU A 280 -1.60 16.11 12.54
C GLU A 280 -0.13 16.43 12.83
N LEU A 281 0.73 16.41 11.81
CA LEU A 281 2.14 16.80 11.93
C LEU A 281 2.27 18.24 12.44
N ASP A 282 1.41 19.15 11.99
CA ASP A 282 1.41 20.54 12.48
C ASP A 282 1.05 20.63 13.96
N GLN A 283 0.16 19.76 14.43
CA GLN A 283 -0.21 19.70 15.84
C GLN A 283 0.94 19.14 16.68
N LEU A 284 1.61 18.11 16.17
CA LEU A 284 2.78 17.49 16.79
C LEU A 284 3.90 18.53 16.97
N LEU A 285 4.25 19.25 15.90
CA LEU A 285 5.29 20.28 15.91
C LEU A 285 4.94 21.52 16.76
N LYS A 286 3.65 21.74 17.07
CA LYS A 286 3.20 22.84 17.95
C LYS A 286 3.36 22.53 19.44
N LYS A 287 3.64 21.27 19.82
CA LYS A 287 3.85 20.90 21.23
C LYS A 287 4.99 21.73 21.84
N SER A 288 4.83 22.14 23.11
CA SER A 288 5.77 23.00 23.83
C SER A 288 7.18 22.44 23.89
N GLU A 289 7.30 21.11 23.93
CA GLU A 289 8.56 20.36 23.98
C GLU A 289 9.35 20.45 22.67
N LEU A 290 8.68 20.75 21.54
CA LEU A 290 9.27 20.86 20.21
C LEU A 290 9.42 22.31 19.74
N ARG A 291 9.30 23.31 20.63
CA ARG A 291 9.44 24.74 20.28
C ARG A 291 10.73 25.06 19.52
N GLN A 292 11.80 24.31 19.75
CA GLN A 292 13.09 24.51 19.09
C GLN A 292 13.12 24.02 17.63
N LEU A 293 12.20 23.14 17.21
CA LEU A 293 12.04 22.74 15.80
C LEU A 293 11.30 23.79 14.95
N ARG A 294 10.76 24.83 15.58
CA ARG A 294 10.01 25.91 14.92
C ARG A 294 10.82 27.19 14.68
N GLN A 295 12.04 27.28 15.22
CA GLN A 295 12.96 28.39 15.00
C GLN A 295 13.86 28.07 13.81
#